data_AF-A0A7C8Q552-F1
#
_entry.id   AF-A0A7C8Q552-F1
#
_cell.length_a   1.000
_cell.length_b   1.000
_cell.length_c   1.000
_cell.angle_alpha   90.00
_cell.angle_beta   90.00
_cell.angle_gamma   90.00
#
_symmetry.space_group_name_H-M   'P 1'
#
loop_
_entity.id
_entity.type
_entity.pdbx_description
1 polymer ?
#
loop_
_entity_poly.entity_id
_entity_poly.type
_entity_poly.pdbx_seq_one_letter_code
_entity_poly.pdbx_strand_id
1 'polypeptide(L)'
;MHFSKLFFVLSTILVTLSKATPTPQPADAVDIPAVEPVVDIDSIVEVGGITYIDDDEGDLELFDAVELPGKEFVKRDPQCSASCRTDGLLFHTPINTFIKNYRNKKFMSPPLDWGSDGCSVPKAVAKALKINKDKPRGYNFLPSCQRHDFGYRNYKKQKRFNGTSRSKIDSNFKKDMYNVCKQYSGWKSWKGVECRRIADVYFKMVRLCGTGGCSVAKVKSILKSVF
;
A
#
# COMPACT_ATOMS: atom_id res chain seq x y z
N MET A 1 -71.43 0.09 -15.90
CA MET A 1 -70.33 -0.46 -16.72
C MET A 1 -69.03 0.13 -16.22
N HIS A 2 -68.15 -0.73 -15.70
CA HIS A 2 -66.83 -0.38 -15.17
C HIS A 2 -65.90 0.12 -16.28
N PHE A 3 -65.16 1.20 -16.01
CA PHE A 3 -63.86 1.43 -16.64
C PHE A 3 -62.90 2.03 -15.61
N SER A 4 -61.98 1.20 -15.14
CA SER A 4 -60.73 1.60 -14.50
C SER A 4 -59.99 2.62 -15.37
N LYS A 5 -59.61 3.76 -14.81
CA LYS A 5 -58.58 4.62 -15.38
C LYS A 5 -57.52 4.92 -14.32
N LEU A 6 -56.56 4.00 -14.31
CA LEU A 6 -55.13 4.17 -14.11
C LEU A 6 -54.69 5.60 -13.73
N PHE A 7 -54.28 5.77 -12.48
CA PHE A 7 -53.54 6.94 -12.00
C PHE A 7 -52.15 6.95 -12.65
N PHE A 8 -51.94 7.77 -13.67
CA PHE A 8 -50.61 8.17 -14.12
C PHE A 8 -50.27 9.50 -13.43
N VAL A 9 -49.54 9.42 -12.31
CA VAL A 9 -48.93 10.58 -11.67
C VAL A 9 -47.72 10.97 -12.53
N LEU A 10 -47.90 11.89 -13.48
CA LEU A 10 -46.78 12.57 -14.13
C LEU A 10 -46.18 13.57 -13.12
N SER A 11 -45.18 13.11 -12.40
CA SER A 11 -44.28 13.97 -11.63
C SER A 11 -43.32 14.66 -12.61
N THR A 12 -43.68 15.87 -13.05
CA THR A 12 -42.78 16.75 -13.80
C THR A 12 -41.79 17.38 -12.83
N ILE A 13 -40.72 16.67 -12.50
CA ILE A 13 -39.55 17.27 -11.84
C ILE A 13 -38.78 18.03 -12.91
N LEU A 14 -38.82 19.36 -12.81
CA LEU A 14 -37.90 20.27 -13.51
C LEU A 14 -36.45 19.84 -13.25
N VAL A 15 -35.76 19.34 -14.27
CA VAL A 15 -34.30 19.26 -14.27
C VAL A 15 -33.79 20.65 -14.67
N THR A 16 -33.50 21.49 -13.69
CA THR A 16 -32.67 22.68 -13.91
C THR A 16 -31.26 22.19 -14.23
N LEU A 17 -30.87 22.28 -15.50
CA LEU A 17 -29.48 22.12 -15.95
C LEU A 17 -28.64 23.24 -15.34
N SER A 18 -28.08 22.98 -14.16
CA SER A 18 -26.98 23.78 -13.62
C SER A 18 -25.77 23.52 -14.51
N LYS A 19 -25.38 24.52 -15.31
CA LYS A 19 -24.11 24.50 -16.04
C LYS A 19 -23.00 24.38 -15.01
N ALA A 20 -22.35 23.21 -14.96
CA ALA A 20 -21.13 23.03 -14.19
C ALA A 20 -20.07 23.98 -14.78
N THR A 21 -19.63 24.94 -13.98
CA THR A 21 -18.45 25.74 -14.24
C THR A 21 -17.25 24.81 -14.39
N PRO A 22 -16.43 24.92 -15.43
CA PRO A 22 -15.24 24.10 -15.56
C PRO A 22 -14.32 24.37 -14.36
N THR A 23 -14.04 23.31 -13.59
CA THR A 23 -13.03 23.32 -12.56
C THR A 23 -11.70 23.77 -13.18
N PRO A 24 -10.96 24.72 -12.59
CA PRO A 24 -9.64 25.08 -13.07
C PRO A 24 -8.77 23.83 -13.09
N GLN A 25 -8.32 23.47 -14.29
CA GLN A 25 -7.28 22.49 -14.49
C GLN A 25 -6.05 23.00 -13.73
N PRO A 26 -5.37 22.17 -12.91
CA PRO A 26 -4.09 22.58 -12.35
C PRO A 26 -3.15 22.88 -13.52
N ALA A 27 -2.87 24.17 -13.72
CA ALA A 27 -1.74 24.61 -14.51
C ALA A 27 -0.48 24.06 -13.83
N ASP A 28 0.45 23.62 -14.67
CA ASP A 28 1.81 23.21 -14.32
C ASP A 28 1.94 21.83 -13.65
N ALA A 29 1.43 20.80 -14.33
CA ALA A 29 2.17 19.54 -14.36
C ALA A 29 3.42 19.77 -15.22
N VAL A 30 4.57 19.99 -14.59
CA VAL A 30 5.86 19.94 -15.27
C VAL A 30 5.98 18.55 -15.88
N ASP A 31 6.02 18.51 -17.21
CA ASP A 31 6.30 17.32 -17.99
C ASP A 31 7.73 16.91 -17.67
N ILE A 32 7.91 16.00 -16.71
CA ILE A 32 9.22 15.39 -16.45
C ILE A 32 9.38 14.35 -17.55
N PRO A 33 10.29 14.55 -18.54
CA PRO A 33 10.52 13.53 -19.54
C PRO A 33 10.89 12.23 -18.84
N ALA A 34 10.39 11.11 -19.35
CA ALA A 34 10.90 9.80 -19.02
C ALA A 34 12.36 9.73 -19.51
N VAL A 35 13.29 10.19 -18.68
CA VAL A 35 14.71 9.99 -18.91
C VAL A 35 14.98 8.56 -18.46
N GLU A 36 15.02 7.64 -19.41
CA GLU A 36 15.84 6.45 -19.24
C GLU A 36 17.30 6.89 -19.26
N PRO A 37 18.12 6.57 -18.26
CA PRO A 37 19.52 6.35 -18.51
C PRO A 37 19.68 4.85 -18.71
N VAL A 38 19.60 4.41 -19.97
CA VAL A 38 20.24 3.14 -20.34
C VAL A 38 21.73 3.40 -20.18
N VAL A 39 22.30 2.87 -19.10
CA VAL A 39 23.74 2.92 -18.86
C VAL A 39 24.41 1.99 -19.88
N ASP A 40 25.42 2.50 -20.58
CA ASP A 40 26.25 1.69 -21.47
C ASP A 40 27.04 0.67 -20.65
N ILE A 41 26.91 -0.60 -21.01
CA ILE A 41 27.52 -1.74 -20.31
C ILE A 41 29.04 -1.79 -20.50
N ASP A 42 29.56 -1.14 -21.55
CA ASP A 42 31.00 -1.12 -21.84
C ASP A 42 31.77 -0.14 -20.94
N SER A 43 31.08 0.73 -20.19
CA SER A 43 31.67 1.69 -19.24
C SER A 43 31.82 1.14 -17.82
N ILE A 44 31.50 -0.13 -17.58
CA ILE A 44 31.49 -0.74 -16.24
C ILE A 44 32.85 -1.40 -15.95
N VAL A 45 33.51 -0.99 -14.86
CA VAL A 45 34.79 -1.56 -14.40
C VAL A 45 34.63 -2.18 -13.02
N GLU A 46 35.19 -3.38 -12.79
CA GLU A 46 35.17 -4.07 -11.50
C GLU A 46 36.54 -3.97 -10.82
N VAL A 47 36.60 -3.37 -9.63
CA VAL A 47 37.82 -3.30 -8.81
C VAL A 47 37.51 -3.78 -7.39
N GLY A 48 38.14 -4.87 -6.95
CA GLY A 48 37.98 -5.38 -5.59
C GLY A 48 36.56 -5.84 -5.24
N GLY A 49 35.75 -6.24 -6.22
CA GLY A 49 34.35 -6.67 -6.03
C GLY A 49 33.35 -5.52 -5.95
N ILE A 50 33.74 -4.33 -6.38
CA ILE A 50 32.91 -3.14 -6.49
C ILE A 50 32.87 -2.73 -7.97
N THR A 51 31.67 -2.46 -8.48
CA THR A 51 31.43 -1.99 -9.84
C THR A 51 31.43 -0.47 -9.88
N TYR A 52 32.25 0.09 -10.77
CA TYR A 52 32.36 1.52 -11.06
C TYR A 52 31.87 1.77 -12.49
N ILE A 53 31.40 2.98 -12.77
CA ILE A 53 31.24 3.47 -14.15
C ILE A 53 32.36 4.47 -14.37
N ASP A 54 33.10 4.25 -15.44
CA ASP A 54 34.10 5.18 -15.93
C ASP A 54 33.33 6.25 -16.74
N ASP A 55 33.04 7.38 -16.11
CA ASP A 55 32.55 8.54 -16.84
C ASP A 55 33.76 9.20 -17.53
N ASP A 56 33.62 9.61 -18.81
CA ASP A 56 34.67 10.18 -19.67
C ASP A 56 35.41 11.43 -19.11
N GLU A 57 35.07 11.87 -17.90
CA GLU A 57 35.68 12.99 -17.17
C GLU A 57 36.71 12.54 -16.10
N GLY A 58 36.90 11.23 -15.88
CA GLY A 58 38.00 10.69 -15.06
C GLY A 58 37.77 10.73 -13.55
N ASP A 59 36.55 10.98 -13.09
CA ASP A 59 36.15 10.89 -11.68
C ASP A 59 35.36 9.59 -11.42
N LEU A 60 35.88 8.74 -10.53
CA LEU A 60 35.23 7.49 -10.13
C LEU A 60 34.05 7.77 -9.18
N GLU A 61 32.82 7.81 -9.69
CA GLU A 61 31.62 7.87 -8.84
C GLU A 61 31.27 6.48 -8.27
N LEU A 62 30.80 6.44 -7.02
CA LEU A 62 30.40 5.19 -6.36
C LEU A 62 29.02 4.75 -6.85
N PHE A 63 28.99 3.81 -7.77
CA PHE A 63 27.75 3.22 -8.27
C PHE A 63 27.22 2.17 -7.31
N ASP A 64 26.25 2.58 -6.49
CA ASP A 64 25.44 1.65 -5.71
C ASP A 64 24.38 0.96 -6.59
N ALA A 65 24.86 0.17 -7.55
CA ALA A 65 24.07 -0.74 -8.36
C ALA A 65 23.46 -1.83 -7.46
N VAL A 66 22.13 -1.92 -7.40
CA VAL A 66 21.44 -3.10 -6.85
C VAL A 66 21.11 -4.01 -8.02
N GLU A 67 21.75 -5.17 -8.08
CA GLU A 67 21.43 -6.21 -9.05
C GLU A 67 19.98 -6.68 -8.86
N LEU A 68 19.12 -6.38 -9.84
CA LEU A 68 17.81 -7.02 -9.99
C LEU A 68 17.97 -8.23 -10.91
N PRO A 69 17.20 -9.33 -10.72
CA PRO A 69 17.17 -10.42 -11.69
C PRO A 69 16.69 -9.87 -13.04
N GLY A 70 17.59 -9.84 -14.02
CA GLY A 70 17.33 -9.34 -15.38
C GLY A 70 18.20 -8.19 -15.88
N LYS A 71 19.45 -8.01 -15.42
CA LYS A 71 20.40 -6.99 -15.93
C LYS A 71 19.80 -5.58 -16.06
N GLU A 72 19.04 -5.16 -15.05
CA GLU A 72 18.48 -3.81 -15.01
C GLU A 72 19.03 -3.10 -13.77
N PHE A 73 19.88 -2.10 -14.00
CA PHE A 73 20.54 -1.32 -12.97
C PHE A 73 19.73 -0.05 -12.70
N VAL A 74 19.14 0.08 -11.51
CA VAL A 74 18.41 1.30 -11.13
C VAL A 74 19.35 2.26 -10.42
N LYS A 75 19.61 3.42 -11.00
CA LYS A 75 20.40 4.50 -10.37
C LYS A 75 19.79 4.87 -9.01
N ARG A 76 20.59 4.83 -7.94
CA ARG A 76 20.20 5.36 -6.63
C ARG A 76 19.98 6.86 -6.79
N ASP A 77 18.71 7.32 -6.75
CA ASP A 77 18.40 8.75 -6.68
C ASP A 77 19.14 9.37 -5.48
N PRO A 78 20.18 10.21 -5.73
CA PRO A 78 21.01 10.79 -4.67
C PRO A 78 20.21 11.73 -3.75
N GLN A 79 19.04 12.19 -4.20
CA GLN A 79 18.18 13.12 -3.46
C GLN A 79 17.34 12.43 -2.38
N CYS A 80 17.13 11.10 -2.45
CA CYS A 80 16.12 10.42 -1.62
C CYS A 80 16.74 9.58 -0.49
N SER A 81 16.73 10.14 0.73
CA SER A 81 17.13 9.45 1.97
C SER A 81 16.33 8.16 2.24
N ALA A 82 16.79 7.31 3.16
CA ALA A 82 16.08 6.10 3.57
C ALA A 82 14.63 6.37 4.05
N SER A 83 14.40 7.51 4.71
CA SER A 83 13.07 7.96 5.11
C SER A 83 12.20 8.34 3.90
N CYS A 84 12.77 9.07 2.94
CA CYS A 84 12.10 9.40 1.66
C CYS A 84 11.69 8.11 0.91
N ARG A 85 12.60 7.13 0.80
CA ARG A 85 12.31 5.84 0.14
C ARG A 85 11.22 5.05 0.86
N THR A 86 11.24 5.04 2.19
CA THR A 86 10.18 4.41 2.99
C THR A 86 8.81 4.99 2.66
N ASP A 87 8.73 6.31 2.50
CA ASP A 87 7.47 7.01 2.23
C ASP A 87 6.99 6.79 0.79
N GLY A 88 7.91 6.78 -0.17
CA GLY A 88 7.62 6.39 -1.57
C GLY A 88 7.04 4.98 -1.65
N LEU A 89 7.67 4.01 -0.98
CA LEU A 89 7.26 2.61 -0.97
C LEU A 89 5.92 2.37 -0.25
N LEU A 90 5.64 3.12 0.80
CA LEU A 90 4.38 3.02 1.54
C LEU A 90 3.22 3.63 0.77
N PHE A 91 3.36 4.89 0.34
CA PHE A 91 2.20 5.72 -0.01
C PHE A 91 2.06 5.96 -1.51
N HIS A 92 3.14 5.84 -2.28
CA HIS A 92 3.16 6.16 -3.72
C HIS A 92 3.41 4.93 -4.62
N THR A 93 3.77 3.79 -4.03
CA THR A 93 3.97 2.55 -4.79
C THR A 93 2.70 1.70 -4.78
N PRO A 94 2.21 1.20 -5.93
CA PRO A 94 1.13 0.20 -5.94
C PRO A 94 1.53 -1.06 -5.16
N ILE A 95 0.60 -1.67 -4.42
CA ILE A 95 0.93 -2.79 -3.52
C ILE A 95 1.57 -3.98 -4.26
N ASN A 96 1.15 -4.27 -5.48
CA ASN A 96 1.73 -5.35 -6.28
C ASN A 96 3.20 -5.07 -6.61
N THR A 97 3.52 -3.82 -6.98
CA THR A 97 4.89 -3.37 -7.23
C THR A 97 5.72 -3.41 -5.94
N PHE A 98 5.15 -2.93 -4.82
CA PHE A 98 5.79 -3.01 -3.50
C PHE A 98 6.21 -4.43 -3.17
N ILE A 99 5.32 -5.41 -3.33
CA ILE A 99 5.61 -6.81 -3.03
C ILE A 99 6.64 -7.41 -3.99
N LYS A 100 6.36 -7.33 -5.30
CA LYS A 100 7.14 -8.03 -6.33
C LYS A 100 8.54 -7.43 -6.50
N ASN A 101 8.65 -6.11 -6.56
CA ASN A 101 9.87 -5.45 -6.99
C ASN A 101 10.75 -5.04 -5.81
N TYR A 102 10.18 -4.81 -4.63
CA TYR A 102 10.94 -4.28 -3.49
C TYR A 102 10.98 -5.25 -2.31
N ARG A 103 9.83 -5.68 -1.80
CA ARG A 103 9.77 -6.52 -0.60
C ARG A 103 10.41 -7.88 -0.81
N ASN A 104 9.98 -8.62 -1.84
CA ASN A 104 10.47 -9.98 -2.07
C ASN A 104 11.95 -10.00 -2.41
N LYS A 105 12.46 -8.91 -3.00
CA LYS A 105 13.87 -8.70 -3.31
C LYS A 105 14.68 -8.07 -2.16
N LYS A 106 14.02 -7.68 -1.06
CA LYS A 106 14.61 -6.94 0.08
C LYS A 106 15.45 -5.73 -0.39
N PHE A 107 14.93 -4.97 -1.34
CA PHE A 107 15.64 -3.86 -1.96
C PHE A 107 16.18 -2.87 -0.92
N MET A 108 17.46 -2.48 -1.05
CA MET A 108 18.15 -1.56 -0.13
C MET A 108 18.08 -2.00 1.35
N SER A 109 18.36 -3.27 1.61
CA SER A 109 18.44 -3.86 2.95
C SER A 109 19.87 -4.20 3.32
N PRO A 110 20.51 -3.52 4.29
CA PRO A 110 20.15 -2.23 4.91
C PRO A 110 20.26 -1.04 3.93
N PRO A 111 19.69 0.16 4.23
CA PRO A 111 19.19 0.64 5.53
C PRO A 111 17.73 0.27 5.89
N LEU A 112 16.92 -0.18 4.93
CA LEU A 112 15.51 -0.48 5.15
C LEU A 112 15.31 -1.81 5.89
N ASP A 113 14.32 -1.86 6.79
CA ASP A 113 13.91 -3.07 7.50
C ASP A 113 12.72 -3.75 6.79
N TRP A 114 12.95 -4.95 6.28
CA TRP A 114 11.95 -5.76 5.57
C TRP A 114 11.34 -6.88 6.42
N GLY A 115 11.71 -6.97 7.70
CA GLY A 115 11.13 -7.92 8.65
C GLY A 115 9.61 -7.83 8.68
N SER A 116 8.95 -8.98 8.80
CA SER A 116 7.48 -9.04 8.89
C SER A 116 7.08 -10.36 9.50
N ASP A 117 6.09 -10.31 10.38
CA ASP A 117 5.42 -11.45 11.01
C ASP A 117 4.00 -11.65 10.45
N GLY A 118 3.71 -11.00 9.32
CA GLY A 118 2.46 -11.10 8.58
C GLY A 118 1.33 -10.39 9.32
N CYS A 119 0.11 -10.91 9.20
CA CYS A 119 -1.05 -10.34 9.88
C CYS A 119 -1.09 -10.77 11.35
N SER A 120 -0.02 -10.51 12.10
CA SER A 120 0.09 -10.93 13.48
C SER A 120 -0.94 -10.22 14.37
N VAL A 121 -1.42 -10.94 15.38
CA VAL A 121 -2.28 -10.43 16.44
C VAL A 121 -1.77 -11.00 17.76
N PRO A 122 -2.09 -10.41 18.93
CA PRO A 122 -1.67 -10.97 20.20
C PRO A 122 -2.05 -12.44 20.35
N LYS A 123 -1.14 -13.25 20.91
CA LYS A 123 -1.28 -14.71 21.02
C LYS A 123 -2.62 -15.13 21.62
N ALA A 124 -3.09 -14.41 22.65
CA ALA A 124 -4.39 -14.65 23.28
C ALA A 124 -5.57 -14.43 22.31
N VAL A 125 -5.49 -13.40 21.45
CA VAL A 125 -6.50 -13.12 20.42
C VAL A 125 -6.46 -14.20 19.33
N ALA A 126 -5.27 -14.55 18.84
CA ALA A 126 -5.11 -15.63 17.85
C ALA A 126 -5.69 -16.97 18.35
N LYS A 127 -5.35 -17.35 19.60
CA LYS A 127 -5.85 -18.58 20.24
C LYS A 127 -7.37 -18.54 20.41
N ALA A 128 -7.93 -17.42 20.85
CA ALA A 128 -9.36 -17.29 21.12
C ALA A 128 -10.21 -17.31 19.85
N LEU A 129 -9.70 -16.79 18.73
CA LEU A 129 -10.47 -16.60 17.51
C LEU A 129 -10.25 -17.68 16.44
N LYS A 130 -9.21 -18.51 16.57
CA LYS A 130 -8.88 -19.60 15.63
C LYS A 130 -8.97 -19.17 14.16
N ILE A 131 -8.50 -17.96 13.85
CA ILE A 131 -8.58 -17.38 12.50
C ILE A 131 -7.32 -17.67 11.70
N ASN A 132 -7.48 -17.94 10.40
CA ASN A 132 -6.37 -17.75 9.45
C ASN A 132 -6.16 -16.24 9.29
N LYS A 133 -5.18 -15.71 10.03
CA LYS A 133 -4.93 -14.27 10.12
C LYS A 133 -4.40 -13.67 8.81
N ASP A 134 -3.66 -14.43 8.00
CA ASP A 134 -3.07 -13.95 6.75
C ASP A 134 -4.06 -14.03 5.58
N LYS A 135 -4.92 -15.06 5.61
CA LYS A 135 -5.95 -15.32 4.60
C LYS A 135 -7.33 -15.53 5.24
N PRO A 136 -7.91 -14.52 5.91
CA PRO A 136 -9.21 -14.69 6.57
C PRO A 136 -10.29 -15.01 5.54
N ARG A 137 -10.98 -16.16 5.72
CA ARG A 137 -11.97 -16.69 4.77
C ARG A 137 -11.48 -16.77 3.31
N GLY A 138 -10.17 -16.91 3.10
CA GLY A 138 -9.54 -17.01 1.78
C GLY A 138 -9.17 -15.66 1.13
N TYR A 139 -9.49 -14.52 1.74
CA TYR A 139 -9.07 -13.20 1.26
C TYR A 139 -7.58 -12.96 1.59
N ASN A 140 -6.73 -12.78 0.58
CA ASN A 140 -5.28 -12.66 0.81
C ASN A 140 -4.88 -11.27 1.31
N PHE A 141 -4.77 -11.09 2.63
CA PHE A 141 -4.35 -9.84 3.27
C PHE A 141 -2.87 -9.80 3.64
N LEU A 142 -2.15 -10.91 3.49
CA LEU A 142 -0.71 -10.98 3.76
C LEU A 142 0.11 -9.85 3.10
N PRO A 143 -0.08 -9.51 1.80
CA PRO A 143 0.59 -8.35 1.19
C PRO A 143 0.38 -7.04 1.95
N SER A 144 -0.87 -6.78 2.39
CA SER A 144 -1.23 -5.56 3.10
C SER A 144 -0.55 -5.52 4.47
N CYS A 145 -0.54 -6.64 5.20
CA CYS A 145 0.11 -6.75 6.51
C CYS A 145 1.63 -6.59 6.40
N GLN A 146 2.23 -7.19 5.37
CA GLN A 146 3.66 -7.04 5.09
C GLN A 146 4.08 -5.58 4.82
N ARG A 147 3.23 -4.80 4.14
CA ARG A 147 3.48 -3.37 3.95
C ARG A 147 3.25 -2.55 5.21
N HIS A 148 2.26 -2.93 6.01
CA HIS A 148 2.01 -2.33 7.33
C HIS A 148 3.22 -2.52 8.27
N ASP A 149 3.76 -3.74 8.35
CA ASP A 149 4.96 -4.07 9.10
C ASP A 149 6.18 -3.27 8.65
N PHE A 150 6.39 -3.19 7.33
CA PHE A 150 7.45 -2.36 6.73
C PHE A 150 7.36 -0.91 7.23
N GLY A 151 6.17 -0.32 7.22
CA GLY A 151 5.97 1.03 7.71
C GLY A 151 6.27 1.16 9.20
N TYR A 152 5.72 0.28 10.03
CA TYR A 152 5.94 0.33 11.49
C TYR A 152 7.41 0.19 11.86
N ARG A 153 8.11 -0.77 11.26
CA ARG A 153 9.52 -1.05 11.57
C ARG A 153 10.43 0.09 11.12
N ASN A 154 10.28 0.55 9.88
CA ASN A 154 11.13 1.62 9.36
C ASN A 154 10.88 2.95 10.06
N TYR A 155 9.62 3.33 10.31
CA TYR A 155 9.34 4.58 11.04
C TYR A 155 9.87 4.56 12.48
N LYS A 156 9.83 3.40 13.16
CA LYS A 156 10.43 3.24 14.49
C LYS A 156 11.95 3.36 14.43
N LYS A 157 12.60 2.65 13.51
CA LYS A 157 14.06 2.71 13.29
C LYS A 157 14.53 4.12 12.93
N GLN A 158 13.73 4.84 12.15
CA GLN A 158 13.97 6.23 11.71
C GLN A 158 13.52 7.28 12.74
N LYS A 159 13.14 6.87 13.96
CA LYS A 159 12.77 7.76 15.08
C LYS A 159 11.65 8.76 14.74
N ARG A 160 10.72 8.37 13.87
CA ARG A 160 9.58 9.21 13.41
C ARG A 160 8.22 8.52 13.56
N PHE A 161 8.15 7.51 14.42
CA PHE A 161 6.92 6.79 14.74
C PHE A 161 6.16 7.50 15.87
N ASN A 162 5.06 8.17 15.52
CA ASN A 162 4.17 8.89 16.44
C ASN A 162 2.71 8.64 16.07
N GLY A 163 1.76 9.26 16.78
CA GLY A 163 0.33 9.06 16.55
C GLY A 163 -0.12 9.39 15.12
N THR A 164 0.41 10.46 14.53
CA THR A 164 0.09 10.91 13.18
C THR A 164 0.64 9.95 12.13
N SER A 165 1.93 9.62 12.18
CA SER A 165 2.54 8.70 11.22
C SER A 165 1.95 7.29 11.32
N ARG A 166 1.69 6.82 12.54
CA ARG A 166 0.97 5.57 12.77
C ARG A 166 -0.41 5.59 12.12
N SER A 167 -1.19 6.65 12.29
CA SER A 167 -2.53 6.77 11.68
C SER A 167 -2.48 6.74 10.16
N LYS A 168 -1.47 7.38 9.55
CA LYS A 168 -1.24 7.31 8.09
C LYS A 168 -0.93 5.89 7.63
N ILE A 169 -0.05 5.17 8.34
CA ILE A 169 0.31 3.78 8.02
C ILE A 169 -0.90 2.85 8.18
N ASP A 170 -1.67 2.97 9.27
CA ASP A 170 -2.88 2.18 9.50
C ASP A 170 -3.95 2.43 8.41
N SER A 171 -4.08 3.68 7.95
CA SER A 171 -5.01 4.05 6.88
C SER A 171 -4.59 3.49 5.52
N ASN A 172 -3.28 3.51 5.22
CA ASN A 172 -2.73 2.88 4.02
C ASN A 172 -2.95 1.35 4.03
N PHE A 173 -2.78 0.71 5.19
CA PHE A 173 -3.10 -0.69 5.37
C PHE A 173 -4.57 -1.02 5.05
N LYS A 174 -5.51 -0.20 5.52
CA LYS A 174 -6.93 -0.33 5.15
C LYS A 174 -7.14 -0.19 3.63
N LYS A 175 -6.53 0.83 3.02
CA LYS A 175 -6.60 1.06 1.56
C LYS A 175 -6.14 -0.17 0.78
N ASP A 176 -5.09 -0.84 1.26
CA ASP A 176 -4.56 -2.04 0.63
C ASP A 176 -5.47 -3.24 0.70
N MET A 177 -6.02 -3.52 1.89
CA MET A 177 -7.02 -4.59 2.02
C MET A 177 -8.24 -4.29 1.16
N TYR A 178 -8.66 -3.02 1.06
CA TYR A 178 -9.76 -2.63 0.16
C TYR A 178 -9.43 -2.85 -1.31
N ASN A 179 -8.17 -2.65 -1.73
CA ASN A 179 -7.74 -2.97 -3.10
C ASN A 179 -7.83 -4.47 -3.38
N VAL A 180 -7.49 -5.34 -2.40
CA VAL A 180 -7.76 -6.78 -2.49
C VAL A 180 -9.25 -7.03 -2.68
N CYS A 181 -10.12 -6.32 -1.96
CA CYS A 181 -11.56 -6.52 -2.05
C CYS A 181 -12.19 -6.05 -3.37
N LYS A 182 -11.58 -5.09 -4.08
CA LYS A 182 -12.08 -4.57 -5.36
C LYS A 182 -12.06 -5.61 -6.49
N GLN A 183 -11.22 -6.65 -6.37
CA GLN A 183 -11.15 -7.71 -7.38
C GLN A 183 -12.44 -8.55 -7.46
N TYR A 184 -13.31 -8.48 -6.44
CA TYR A 184 -14.57 -9.20 -6.40
C TYR A 184 -15.70 -8.31 -6.94
N SER A 185 -16.00 -8.47 -8.22
CA SER A 185 -17.03 -7.73 -8.96
C SER A 185 -18.04 -8.67 -9.62
N GLY A 186 -19.07 -8.11 -10.28
CA GLY A 186 -20.11 -8.88 -10.97
C GLY A 186 -20.85 -9.82 -10.01
N TRP A 187 -20.97 -11.09 -10.40
CA TRP A 187 -21.61 -12.13 -9.58
C TRP A 187 -20.89 -12.42 -8.24
N LYS A 188 -19.61 -12.00 -8.10
CA LYS A 188 -18.82 -12.12 -6.86
C LYS A 188 -18.92 -10.87 -5.98
N SER A 189 -19.74 -9.87 -6.30
CA SER A 189 -19.80 -8.60 -5.56
C SER A 189 -20.09 -8.79 -4.05
N TRP A 190 -20.86 -9.81 -3.69
CA TRP A 190 -21.12 -10.19 -2.30
C TRP A 190 -19.82 -10.54 -1.53
N LYS A 191 -18.86 -11.21 -2.18
CA LYS A 191 -17.52 -11.47 -1.61
C LYS A 191 -16.76 -10.17 -1.39
N GLY A 192 -16.92 -9.20 -2.28
CA GLY A 192 -16.33 -7.87 -2.12
C GLY A 192 -16.85 -7.15 -0.87
N VAL A 193 -18.16 -7.24 -0.60
CA VAL A 193 -18.77 -6.69 0.62
C VAL A 193 -18.25 -7.38 1.87
N GLU A 194 -18.21 -8.72 1.88
CA GLU A 194 -17.68 -9.49 3.00
C GLU A 194 -16.19 -9.20 3.25
N CYS A 195 -15.38 -9.16 2.19
CA CYS A 195 -13.97 -8.82 2.25
C CYS A 195 -13.76 -7.44 2.90
N ARG A 196 -14.54 -6.42 2.53
CA ARG A 196 -14.43 -5.08 3.11
C ARG A 196 -14.80 -5.06 4.59
N ARG A 197 -15.83 -5.83 5.00
CA ARG A 197 -16.16 -6.02 6.42
C ARG A 197 -14.98 -6.62 7.19
N ILE A 198 -14.35 -7.67 6.66
CA ILE A 198 -13.15 -8.25 7.29
C ILE A 198 -12.00 -7.21 7.34
N ALA A 199 -11.79 -6.44 6.27
CA ALA A 199 -10.78 -5.38 6.25
C ALA A 199 -11.03 -4.30 7.33
N ASP A 200 -12.30 -3.94 7.57
CA ASP A 200 -12.68 -3.03 8.66
C ASP A 200 -12.35 -3.60 10.05
N VAL A 201 -12.54 -4.90 10.27
CA VAL A 201 -12.12 -5.57 11.52
C VAL A 201 -10.61 -5.41 11.70
N TYR A 202 -9.82 -5.72 10.68
CA TYR A 202 -8.35 -5.63 10.75
C TYR A 202 -7.88 -4.20 11.03
N PHE A 203 -8.47 -3.22 10.34
CA PHE A 203 -8.18 -1.80 10.60
C PHE A 203 -8.52 -1.41 12.05
N LYS A 204 -9.71 -1.75 12.54
CA LYS A 204 -10.10 -1.48 13.93
C LYS A 204 -9.16 -2.17 14.93
N MET A 205 -8.71 -3.39 14.64
CA MET A 205 -7.75 -4.11 15.48
C MET A 205 -6.39 -3.41 15.54
N VAL A 206 -5.78 -3.01 14.43
CA VAL A 206 -4.47 -2.32 14.47
C VAL A 206 -4.56 -0.96 15.17
N ARG A 207 -5.70 -0.26 15.04
CA ARG A 207 -5.97 0.99 15.76
C ARG A 207 -6.08 0.79 17.27
N LEU A 208 -6.75 -0.27 17.71
CA LEU A 208 -6.89 -0.61 19.13
C LEU A 208 -5.60 -1.17 19.74
N CYS A 209 -4.99 -2.14 19.07
CA CYS A 209 -3.88 -2.92 19.62
C CYS A 209 -2.55 -2.18 19.53
N GLY A 210 -2.38 -1.31 18.53
CA GLY A 210 -1.17 -0.49 18.39
C GLY A 210 -1.02 0.62 19.45
N THR A 211 -2.02 0.87 20.30
CA THR A 211 -1.92 1.76 21.47
C THR A 211 -1.89 0.99 22.80
N GLY A 212 -1.71 -0.34 22.78
CA GLY A 212 -1.75 -1.18 23.98
C GLY A 212 -3.15 -1.55 24.47
N GLY A 213 -4.22 -1.13 23.78
CA GLY A 213 -5.61 -1.41 24.17
C GLY A 213 -6.13 -2.80 23.84
N CYS A 214 -5.28 -3.74 23.43
CA CYS A 214 -5.69 -5.03 22.88
C CYS A 214 -6.13 -6.02 23.98
N SER A 215 -7.40 -6.41 23.98
CA SER A 215 -7.90 -7.52 24.81
C SER A 215 -8.85 -8.41 24.02
N VAL A 216 -8.95 -9.68 24.41
CA VAL A 216 -9.87 -10.64 23.77
C VAL A 216 -11.31 -10.13 23.78
N ALA A 217 -11.75 -9.51 24.88
CA ALA A 217 -13.09 -8.94 25.00
C ALA A 217 -13.34 -7.82 23.99
N LYS A 218 -12.40 -6.87 23.86
CA LYS A 218 -12.53 -5.75 22.91
C LYS A 218 -12.48 -6.23 21.46
N VAL A 219 -11.63 -7.21 21.13
CA VAL A 219 -11.59 -7.78 19.77
C VAL A 219 -12.89 -8.54 19.46
N LYS A 220 -13.44 -9.31 20.40
CA LYS A 220 -14.76 -9.94 20.24
C LYS A 220 -15.86 -8.89 19.99
N SER A 221 -15.81 -7.75 20.68
CA SER A 221 -16.74 -6.64 20.44
C SER A 221 -16.60 -6.05 19.04
N ILE A 222 -15.36 -5.89 18.53
CA ILE A 222 -15.12 -5.42 17.16
C ILE A 222 -15.75 -6.40 16.15
N LEU A 223 -15.52 -7.70 16.32
CA LEU A 223 -16.07 -8.72 15.42
C LEU A 223 -17.61 -8.67 15.36
N LYS A 224 -18.28 -8.60 16.51
CA LYS A 224 -19.74 -8.45 16.61
C LYS A 224 -20.29 -7.15 16.02
N SER A 225 -19.48 -6.10 15.95
CA SER A 225 -19.90 -4.82 15.36
C SER A 225 -19.85 -4.80 13.83
N VAL A 226 -19.24 -5.83 13.23
CA VAL A 226 -18.97 -5.89 11.79
C VAL A 226 -19.71 -7.05 11.12
N PHE A 227 -19.99 -8.12 11.86
CA PHE A 227 -20.82 -9.26 11.45
C PHE A 227 -22.08 -9.31 12.29
#